data_AF-A0A8J2NUF8-F1
#
_entry.id   AF-A0A8J2NUF8-F1
#
_cell.length_a   1.000
_cell.length_b   1.000
_cell.length_c   1.000
_cell.angle_alpha   90.00
_cell.angle_beta   90.00
_cell.angle_gamma   90.00
#
_symmetry.space_group_name_H-M   'P 1'
#
loop_
_entity.id
_entity.type
_entity.pdbx_description
1 polymer ?
#
loop_
_entity_poly.entity_id
_entity_poly.type
_entity_poly.pdbx_seq_one_letter_code
_entity_poly.pdbx_strand_id
1 'polypeptide(L)' 'MHSYVASTLLFFLHVLRYNTEGRVISSANIETLQIANVIFRHGSRSPLASYYKDPYNTTLYWHDGPGQLTKVTYE' A
#
# COMPACT_ATOMS: atom_id res chain seq x y z
N MET A 1 -0.20 -64.11 9.82
CA MET A 1 0.16 -63.49 8.54
C MET A 1 -0.84 -62.42 8.09
N HIS A 2 -2.16 -62.64 8.18
CA HIS A 2 -3.19 -61.65 7.77
C HIS A 2 -3.18 -60.30 8.52
N SER A 3 -2.85 -60.27 9.82
CA SER A 3 -2.81 -59.04 10.62
C SER A 3 -1.69 -58.07 10.22
N TYR A 4 -0.52 -58.60 9.87
CA TYR A 4 0.62 -57.80 9.41
C TYR A 4 0.35 -57.14 8.05
N VAL A 5 -0.33 -57.85 7.15
CA VAL A 5 -0.71 -57.32 5.83
C VAL A 5 -1.66 -56.13 5.98
N ALA A 6 -2.67 -56.24 6.84
CA ALA A 6 -3.61 -55.15 7.12
C ALA A 6 -2.92 -53.91 7.71
N SER A 7 -1.98 -54.11 8.65
CA SER A 7 -1.21 -53.02 9.26
C SER A 7 -0.33 -52.30 8.24
N THR A 8 0.36 -53.04 7.36
CA THR A 8 1.18 -52.43 6.30
C THR A 8 0.35 -51.65 5.28
N LEU A 9 -0.83 -52.15 4.94
CA LEU A 9 -1.77 -51.47 4.03
C LEU A 9 -2.28 -50.17 4.65
N LEU A 10 -2.65 -50.18 5.93
CA LEU A 10 -3.10 -48.99 6.64
C LEU A 10 -2.00 -47.92 6.73
N PHE A 11 -0.75 -48.32 6.97
CA PHE A 11 0.39 -47.40 6.97
C PHE A 11 0.59 -46.75 5.58
N PHE A 12 0.56 -47.55 4.52
CA PHE A 12 0.63 -47.04 3.14
C PHE A 12 -0.50 -46.08 2.81
N LEU A 13 -1.73 -46.38 3.21
CA LEU A 13 -2.89 -45.50 2.99
C LEU A 13 -2.78 -44.19 3.77
N HIS A 14 -2.21 -44.18 4.98
CA HIS A 14 -1.96 -42.96 5.74
C HIS A 14 -0.88 -42.10 5.07
N VAL A 15 0.21 -42.72 4.60
CA VAL A 15 1.27 -42.02 3.86
C VAL A 15 0.71 -41.43 2.57
N LEU A 16 -0.10 -42.18 1.81
CA LEU A 16 -0.74 -41.66 0.60
C LEU A 16 -1.67 -40.49 0.91
N ARG A 17 -2.48 -40.57 1.97
CA ARG A 17 -3.36 -39.46 2.41
C ARG A 17 -2.59 -38.20 2.77
N TYR A 18 -1.49 -38.35 3.52
CA TYR A 18 -0.63 -37.23 3.93
C TYR A 18 -0.03 -36.48 2.72
N ASN A 19 0.27 -37.19 1.63
CA ASN A 19 0.80 -36.57 0.41
C ASN A 19 -0.29 -35.98 -0.51
N THR A 20 -1.56 -36.29 -0.29
CA THR A 20 -2.69 -35.80 -1.11
C THR A 20 -3.41 -34.58 -0.53
N GLU A 21 -3.09 -34.17 0.69
CA GLU A 21 -3.54 -32.90 1.24
C GLU A 21 -2.79 -31.77 0.53
N GLY A 22 -3.25 -31.46 -0.69
CA GLY A 22 -2.83 -30.30 -1.43
C GLY A 22 -3.05 -29.08 -0.54
N ARG A 23 -1.95 -28.43 -0.17
CA ARG A 23 -1.99 -27.19 0.59
C ARG A 23 -2.87 -26.21 -0.17
N VAL A 24 -4.05 -25.92 0.35
CA VAL A 24 -4.89 -24.82 -0.15
C VAL A 24 -4.11 -23.55 0.15
N ILE A 25 -3.36 -23.09 -0.85
CA ILE A 25 -2.76 -21.76 -0.81
C ILE A 25 -3.96 -20.83 -0.91
N SER A 26 -4.34 -20.21 0.22
CA SER A 26 -5.31 -19.12 0.24
C SER A 26 -4.90 -18.15 -0.87
N SER A 27 -5.73 -18.09 -1.93
CA SER A 27 -5.47 -17.21 -3.04
C SER A 27 -5.52 -15.78 -2.51
N ALA A 28 -4.52 -14.97 -2.85
CA ALA A 28 -4.56 -13.56 -2.53
C ALA A 28 -5.86 -12.96 -3.12
N ASN A 29 -6.65 -12.24 -2.31
CA ASN A 29 -7.86 -11.60 -2.79
C ASN A 29 -7.47 -10.43 -3.70
N ILE A 30 -7.54 -10.65 -5.02
CA ILE A 30 -7.18 -9.68 -6.06
C ILE A 30 -8.36 -8.81 -6.52
N GLU A 31 -9.57 -9.09 -6.06
CA GLU A 31 -10.80 -8.40 -6.50
C GLU A 31 -11.05 -7.10 -5.72
N THR A 32 -10.37 -6.91 -4.59
CA THR A 32 -10.55 -5.75 -3.72
C THR A 32 -9.23 -5.04 -3.48
N LEU A 33 -9.28 -3.71 -3.44
CA LEU A 33 -8.13 -2.89 -3.06
C LEU A 33 -7.79 -3.20 -1.60
N GLN A 34 -6.65 -3.84 -1.37
CA GLN A 34 -6.20 -4.18 -0.02
C GLN A 34 -5.59 -2.96 0.68
N ILE A 35 -4.66 -2.27 0.01
CA ILE A 35 -3.92 -1.12 0.56
C ILE A 35 -3.57 -0.15 -0.57
N ALA A 36 -3.76 1.14 -0.32
CA ALA A 36 -3.17 2.22 -1.13
C ALA A 36 -2.26 3.06 -0.23
N ASN A 37 -1.01 3.26 -0.66
CA ASN A 37 -0.07 4.16 0.00
C ASN A 37 0.26 5.30 -0.95
N VAL A 38 0.01 6.54 -0.51
CA VAL A 38 0.22 7.73 -1.33
C VAL A 38 1.19 8.66 -0.62
N ILE A 39 2.33 8.89 -1.26
CA ILE A 39 3.31 9.89 -0.83
C ILE A 39 3.11 11.11 -1.72
N PHE A 40 2.61 12.20 -1.14
CA PHE A 40 2.37 13.45 -1.87
C PHE A 40 3.13 14.60 -1.23
N ARG A 41 3.55 15.55 -2.08
CA ARG A 41 4.09 16.84 -1.64
C ARG A 41 2.95 17.75 -1.21
N HIS A 42 3.26 18.73 -0.36
CA HIS A 42 2.37 19.87 -0.12
C HIS A 42 1.89 20.53 -1.43
N GLY A 43 0.71 21.16 -1.40
CA GLY A 43 0.17 21.94 -2.52
C GLY A 43 0.98 23.20 -2.84
N SER A 44 0.51 24.03 -3.77
CA SER A 44 1.18 25.30 -4.09
C SER A 44 1.28 26.20 -2.85
N ARG A 45 2.46 26.77 -2.60
CA ARG A 45 2.73 27.66 -1.46
C ARG A 45 3.45 28.90 -1.94
N SER A 46 3.24 30.01 -1.24
CA SER A 46 4.06 31.20 -1.40
C SER A 46 5.54 30.91 -1.02
N PRO A 47 6.51 31.63 -1.60
CA PRO A 47 7.90 31.54 -1.21
C PRO A 47 8.09 31.84 0.28
N LEU A 48 9.05 31.17 0.91
CA LEU A 48 9.47 31.48 2.29
C LEU A 48 10.27 32.78 2.37
N ALA A 49 11.03 33.07 1.32
CA ALA A 49 11.81 34.28 1.16
C ALA A 49 11.88 34.64 -0.32
N SER A 50 11.97 35.95 -0.59
CA SER A 50 12.14 36.49 -1.94
C SER A 50 13.56 37.03 -2.11
N TYR A 51 14.04 37.10 -3.35
CA TYR A 51 15.31 37.77 -3.63
C TYR A 51 15.14 39.30 -3.48
N TYR A 52 16.25 40.02 -3.28
CA TYR A 52 16.26 41.43 -2.87
C TYR A 52 15.45 42.39 -3.77
N LYS A 53 15.29 42.07 -5.06
CA LYS A 53 14.56 42.90 -6.05
C LYS A 53 13.35 42.20 -6.65
N ASP A 54 12.76 41.27 -5.92
CA ASP A 54 11.57 40.57 -6.39
C ASP A 54 10.36 41.52 -6.42
N PRO A 55 9.77 41.79 -7.61
CA PRO A 55 8.60 42.67 -7.72
C PRO A 55 7.36 42.10 -7.03
N TYR A 56 7.37 40.82 -6.67
CA TYR A 56 6.27 40.11 -6.04
C TYR A 56 6.52 39.78 -4.55
N ASN A 57 7.52 40.41 -3.90
CA ASN A 57 7.85 40.13 -2.50
C ASN A 57 6.83 40.67 -1.47
N THR A 58 5.77 41.31 -1.93
CA THR A 58 4.85 42.04 -1.07
C THR A 58 3.73 41.13 -0.57
N THR A 59 3.18 41.48 0.60
CA THR A 59 1.97 40.85 1.14
C THR A 59 0.72 41.11 0.28
N LEU A 60 0.79 42.05 -0.67
CA LEU A 60 -0.25 42.25 -1.68
C LEU A 60 -0.25 41.17 -2.75
N TYR A 61 0.89 40.54 -3.05
CA TYR A 61 0.95 39.44 -4.01
C TYR A 61 0.75 38.09 -3.32
N TRP A 62 1.41 37.90 -2.17
CA TRP A 62 1.22 36.72 -1.32
C TRP A 62 0.31 37.05 -0.15
N HIS A 63 -0.99 37.17 -0.41
CA HIS A 63 -2.00 37.53 0.61
C HIS A 63 -2.00 36.59 1.82
N ASP A 64 -1.78 35.30 1.59
CA ASP A 64 -1.76 34.29 2.64
C ASP A 64 -0.49 34.41 3.52
N GLY A 65 0.52 35.15 3.07
CA GLY A 65 1.82 35.32 3.74
C GLY A 65 2.85 34.25 3.32
N PRO A 66 4.13 34.40 3.73
CA PRO A 66 5.23 33.55 3.27
C PRO A 66 5.10 32.09 3.70
N GLY A 67 5.43 31.16 2.80
CA GLY A 67 5.35 29.73 3.04
C GLY A 67 3.95 29.19 3.31
N GLN A 68 2.87 29.93 3.06
CA GLN A 68 1.49 29.45 3.25
C GLN A 68 0.94 28.81 1.98
N LEU A 69 0.00 27.88 2.13
CA LEU A 69 -0.72 27.28 0.98
C LEU A 69 -1.54 28.36 0.30
N THR A 70 -1.37 28.51 -1.01
CA THR A 70 -2.13 29.47 -1.80
C THR A 70 -3.56 28.97 -1.94
N LYS A 71 -4.55 29.84 -1.68
CA LYS A 71 -5.93 29.50 -2.03
C LYS A 71 -6.02 29.32 -3.54
N VAL A 72 -6.48 28.15 -3.99
CA VAL A 72 -6.82 27.96 -5.41
C VAL A 72 -8.07 28.78 -5.64
N THR A 73 -7.92 29.98 -6.18
CA THR A 73 -9.05 30.74 -6.69
C THR A 73 -9.51 30.02 -7.95
N TYR A 74 -10.61 29.26 -7.85
CA TYR A 74 -11.37 28.92 -9.04
C TYR A 74 -12.01 30.24 -9.49
N GLU A 75 -11.50 30.83 -10.56
CA GLU A 75 -12.23 31.83 -11.35
C GLU A 75 -13.30 31.12 -12.21
#